data_AF-X8AGD4-F1
#
_entry.id   AF-X8AGD4-F1
#
_cell.length_a   1.000
_cell.length_b   1.000
_cell.length_c   1.000
_cell.angle_alpha   90.00
_cell.angle_beta   90.00
_cell.angle_gamma   90.00
#
_symmetry.space_group_name_H-M   'P 1'
#
loop_
_entity.id
_entity.type
_entity.pdbx_description
1 polymer ?
#
loop_
_entity_poly.entity_id
_entity_poly.type
_entity_poly.pdbx_seq_one_letter_code
_entity_poly.pdbx_strand_id
1 'polypeptide(L)'
;MMAVREALRVAGIGIDDVATFDLYSCFPVVVFNICDGMGIAPDDPRGLTLTGGLPFFGGAGNNYSMHGVAETVVRMRSAPGQFGLVGANGGIMSKYSVGVYSTTPLEWKPDRSAQLQAEIDAWPSVAVTEHPDGGGVVETYTVRRDNGRLTGIIVGRLDADNSRFLATTEDTELIALLTDGDPLGQPVSVRSFDYGNRCLPR
;
A
#
# COMPACT_ATOMS: atom_id res chain seq x y z
N MET A 1 -4.05 -7.17 -4.54
CA MET A 1 -4.18 -8.65 -4.53
C MET A 1 -4.64 -9.21 -5.85
N MET A 2 -5.70 -8.66 -6.47
CA MET A 2 -6.23 -9.15 -7.75
C MET A 2 -5.16 -9.26 -8.85
N ALA A 3 -4.27 -8.28 -8.98
CA ALA A 3 -3.16 -8.33 -9.94
C ALA A 3 -2.22 -9.54 -9.71
N VAL A 4 -1.87 -9.86 -8.46
CA VAL A 4 -1.03 -11.03 -8.14
C VAL A 4 -1.76 -12.33 -8.47
N ARG A 5 -3.02 -12.47 -8.04
CA ARG A 5 -3.83 -13.66 -8.33
C ARG A 5 -4.02 -13.89 -9.82
N GLU A 6 -4.26 -12.83 -10.59
CA GLU A 6 -4.41 -12.93 -12.04
C GLU A 6 -3.10 -13.30 -12.72
N ALA A 7 -1.96 -12.72 -12.32
CA ALA A 7 -0.66 -13.09 -12.87
C ALA A 7 -0.30 -14.56 -12.61
N LEU A 8 -0.56 -15.06 -11.39
CA LEU A 8 -0.41 -16.47 -11.04
C LEU A 8 -1.34 -17.37 -11.86
N ARG A 9 -2.61 -16.97 -12.04
CA ARG A 9 -3.58 -17.69 -12.88
C ARG A 9 -3.14 -17.76 -14.35
N VAL A 10 -2.62 -16.66 -14.91
CA VAL A 10 -2.08 -16.60 -16.27
C VAL A 10 -0.90 -17.55 -16.42
N ALA A 11 0.01 -17.57 -15.43
CA ALA A 11 1.14 -18.50 -15.38
C ALA A 11 0.73 -19.96 -15.13
N GLY A 12 -0.48 -20.20 -14.60
CA GLY A 12 -0.99 -21.54 -14.30
C GLY A 12 -0.38 -22.16 -13.04
N ILE A 13 0.04 -21.33 -12.09
CA ILE A 13 0.70 -21.75 -10.85
C ILE A 13 -0.01 -21.16 -9.61
N GLY A 14 0.23 -21.76 -8.45
CA GLY A 14 -0.13 -21.21 -7.15
C GLY A 14 0.97 -20.32 -6.56
N ILE A 15 0.68 -19.67 -5.45
CA ILE A 15 1.67 -18.85 -4.73
C ILE A 15 2.81 -19.70 -4.13
N ASP A 16 2.53 -20.95 -3.81
CA ASP A 16 3.50 -21.90 -3.22
C ASP A 16 4.51 -22.41 -4.26
N ASP A 17 4.17 -22.34 -5.55
CA ASP A 17 5.07 -22.70 -6.66
C ASP A 17 6.11 -21.61 -6.96
N VAL A 18 5.95 -20.40 -6.40
CA VAL A 18 6.88 -19.30 -6.57
C VAL A 18 8.13 -19.54 -5.73
N ALA A 19 9.29 -19.56 -6.37
CA ALA A 19 10.58 -19.79 -5.74
C ALA A 19 11.22 -18.51 -5.19
N THR A 20 10.95 -17.35 -5.81
CA THR A 20 11.54 -16.06 -5.41
C THR A 20 10.58 -14.90 -5.62
N PHE A 21 10.65 -13.91 -4.74
CA PHE A 21 9.89 -12.67 -4.84
C PHE A 21 10.79 -11.45 -4.95
N ASP A 22 10.37 -10.47 -5.76
CA ASP A 22 10.81 -9.08 -5.62
C ASP A 22 9.57 -8.18 -5.49
N LEU A 23 9.18 -7.91 -4.24
CA LEU A 23 8.05 -7.04 -3.91
C LEU A 23 8.53 -5.61 -3.71
N TYR A 24 7.96 -4.67 -4.46
CA TYR A 24 8.25 -3.24 -4.31
C TYR A 24 8.07 -2.76 -2.86
N SER A 25 9.07 -2.04 -2.33
CA SER A 25 9.22 -1.86 -0.88
C SER A 25 9.66 -0.44 -0.46
N CYS A 26 9.13 0.62 -1.10
CA CYS A 26 9.40 1.99 -0.64
C CYS A 26 9.00 2.25 0.81
N PHE A 27 7.92 1.60 1.25
CA PHE A 27 7.44 1.59 2.62
C PHE A 27 6.93 0.18 2.96
N PRO A 28 6.97 -0.22 4.25
CA PRO A 28 6.56 -1.57 4.65
C PRO A 28 5.13 -1.95 4.26
N VAL A 29 4.20 -0.98 4.28
CA VAL A 29 2.76 -1.22 3.97
C VAL A 29 2.54 -1.85 2.60
N VAL A 30 3.38 -1.54 1.61
CA VAL A 30 3.25 -2.09 0.25
C VAL A 30 3.54 -3.59 0.24
N VAL A 31 4.51 -4.03 1.05
CA VAL A 31 4.89 -5.45 1.19
C VAL A 31 3.87 -6.18 2.06
N PHE A 32 3.54 -5.62 3.23
CA PHE A 32 2.57 -6.23 4.15
C PHE A 32 1.20 -6.45 3.52
N ASN A 33 0.72 -5.49 2.72
CA ASN A 33 -0.54 -5.64 2.00
C ASN A 33 -0.55 -6.91 1.12
N ILE A 34 0.56 -7.24 0.45
CA ILE A 34 0.70 -8.44 -0.38
C ILE A 34 0.79 -9.69 0.48
N CYS A 35 1.57 -9.65 1.57
CA CYS A 35 1.64 -10.74 2.54
C CYS A 35 0.25 -11.11 3.08
N ASP A 36 -0.50 -10.14 3.61
CA ASP A 36 -1.82 -10.34 4.18
C ASP A 36 -2.80 -10.91 3.15
N GLY A 37 -2.82 -10.34 1.95
CA GLY A 37 -3.78 -10.71 0.92
C GLY A 37 -3.46 -11.97 0.12
N MET A 38 -2.23 -12.46 0.21
CA MET A 38 -1.76 -13.69 -0.46
C MET A 38 -1.39 -14.81 0.52
N GLY A 39 -1.46 -14.58 1.84
CA GLY A 39 -1.11 -15.57 2.85
C GLY A 39 0.39 -15.87 2.93
N ILE A 40 1.24 -14.89 2.58
CA ILE A 40 2.70 -15.05 2.63
C ILE A 40 3.17 -14.55 4.00
N ALA A 41 3.93 -15.35 4.73
CA ALA A 41 4.50 -14.93 5.99
C ALA A 41 5.55 -13.81 5.77
N PRO A 42 5.60 -12.76 6.61
CA PRO A 42 6.63 -11.71 6.48
C PRO A 42 8.07 -12.23 6.59
N ASP A 43 8.26 -13.38 7.23
CA ASP A 43 9.53 -14.10 7.42
C ASP A 43 9.65 -15.35 6.51
N ASP A 44 8.89 -15.39 5.41
CA ASP A 44 8.93 -16.51 4.46
C ASP A 44 10.38 -16.82 4.02
N PRO A 45 10.84 -18.09 4.13
CA PRO A 45 12.23 -18.46 3.89
C PRO A 45 12.68 -18.27 2.44
N ARG A 46 11.75 -18.10 1.49
CA ARG A 46 12.07 -17.75 0.10
C ARG A 46 12.60 -16.32 -0.04
N GLY A 47 12.34 -15.46 0.95
CA GLY A 47 12.63 -14.03 0.93
C GLY A 47 11.63 -13.22 0.10
N LEU A 48 11.47 -11.95 0.44
CA LEU A 48 10.50 -11.04 -0.20
C LEU A 48 11.13 -10.05 -1.20
N THR A 49 12.45 -10.11 -1.38
CA THR A 49 13.19 -9.28 -2.32
C THR A 49 14.38 -10.04 -2.91
N LEU A 50 14.69 -9.77 -4.18
CA LEU A 50 15.93 -10.18 -4.84
C LEU A 50 16.95 -9.04 -4.92
N THR A 51 16.49 -7.79 -4.84
CA THR A 51 17.31 -6.59 -4.97
C THR A 51 17.78 -5.99 -3.64
N GLY A 52 17.11 -6.32 -2.53
CA GLY A 52 17.42 -5.81 -1.19
C GLY A 52 16.48 -4.71 -0.69
N GLY A 53 15.48 -4.33 -1.49
CA GLY A 53 14.45 -3.36 -1.10
C GLY A 53 14.84 -1.90 -1.25
N LEU A 54 13.86 -1.03 -1.50
CA LEU A 54 14.12 0.34 -1.94
C LEU A 54 14.96 1.20 -0.95
N PRO A 55 14.72 1.15 0.38
CA PRO A 55 15.50 1.97 1.32
C PRO A 55 16.99 1.64 1.36
N PHE A 56 17.38 0.43 0.96
CA PHE A 56 18.75 -0.09 1.08
C PHE A 56 19.45 -0.20 -0.28
N PHE A 57 18.73 -0.62 -1.32
CA PHE A 57 19.25 -0.67 -2.68
C PHE A 57 19.50 0.74 -3.25
N GLY A 58 18.65 1.70 -2.86
CA GLY A 58 18.77 3.11 -3.25
C GLY A 58 18.00 3.49 -4.52
N GLY A 59 17.87 4.80 -4.72
CA GLY A 59 17.16 5.42 -5.83
C GLY A 59 15.77 5.95 -5.47
N ALA A 60 15.21 6.78 -6.36
CA ALA A 60 13.93 7.46 -6.14
C ALA A 60 12.69 6.57 -6.37
N GLY A 61 12.87 5.25 -6.48
CA GLY A 61 11.78 4.28 -6.63
C GLY A 61 11.26 4.05 -8.04
N ASN A 62 11.18 5.09 -8.88
CA ASN A 62 10.44 5.00 -10.16
C ASN A 62 10.95 3.90 -11.12
N ASN A 63 12.25 3.59 -11.11
CA ASN A 63 12.84 2.54 -11.94
C ASN A 63 13.31 1.30 -11.14
N TYR A 64 12.95 1.21 -9.86
CA TYR A 64 13.40 0.13 -8.98
C TYR A 64 13.00 -1.27 -9.50
N SER A 65 11.73 -1.47 -9.87
CA SER A 65 11.25 -2.79 -10.28
C SER A 65 11.92 -3.33 -11.55
N MET A 66 12.52 -2.48 -12.39
CA MET A 66 13.30 -2.96 -13.53
C MET A 66 14.53 -3.75 -13.09
N HIS A 67 15.15 -3.38 -11.96
CA HIS A 67 16.23 -4.16 -11.35
C HIS A 67 15.71 -5.47 -10.77
N GLY A 68 14.51 -5.47 -10.15
CA GLY A 68 13.83 -6.69 -9.70
C GLY A 68 13.57 -7.67 -10.85
N VAL A 69 13.15 -7.17 -12.01
CA VAL A 69 13.00 -7.98 -13.24
C VAL A 69 14.35 -8.54 -13.69
N ALA A 70 15.40 -7.72 -13.74
CA ALA A 70 16.73 -8.16 -14.16
C ALA A 70 17.27 -9.29 -13.26
N GLU A 71 17.20 -9.12 -11.94
CA GLU A 71 17.63 -10.13 -10.97
C GLU A 71 16.79 -11.40 -11.06
N THR A 72 15.47 -11.26 -11.23
CA THR A 72 14.58 -12.41 -11.41
C THR A 72 14.96 -13.20 -12.66
N VAL A 73 15.23 -12.54 -13.79
CA VAL A 73 15.66 -13.21 -15.03
C VAL A 73 16.97 -13.96 -14.83
N VAL A 74 17.96 -13.36 -14.16
CA VAL A 74 19.22 -14.03 -13.81
C VAL A 74 18.96 -15.26 -12.94
N ARG A 75 18.12 -15.12 -11.90
CA ARG A 75 17.78 -16.21 -10.98
C ARG A 75 17.08 -17.38 -11.69
N MET A 76 16.13 -17.09 -12.57
CA MET A 76 15.38 -18.10 -13.31
C MET A 76 16.26 -18.86 -14.32
N ARG A 77 17.26 -18.20 -14.92
CA ARG A 77 18.24 -18.89 -15.76
C ARG A 77 19.15 -19.83 -14.97
N SER A 78 19.49 -19.48 -13.73
CA SER A 78 20.31 -20.30 -12.83
C SER A 78 19.54 -21.44 -12.17
N ALA A 79 18.21 -21.43 -12.21
CA ALA A 79 17.36 -22.51 -11.70
C ALA A 79 16.22 -22.81 -12.68
N PRO A 80 16.51 -23.49 -13.81
CA PRO A 80 15.53 -23.73 -14.86
C PRO A 80 14.28 -24.46 -14.35
N GLY A 81 13.12 -24.04 -14.84
CA GLY A 81 11.81 -24.61 -14.49
C GLY A 81 11.14 -23.98 -13.27
N GLN A 82 11.88 -23.21 -12.45
CA GLN A 82 11.32 -22.47 -11.32
C GLN A 82 10.59 -21.19 -11.79
N PHE A 83 9.83 -20.58 -10.88
CA PHE A 83 9.07 -19.35 -11.11
C PHE A 83 9.48 -18.25 -10.15
N GLY A 84 9.73 -17.05 -10.67
CA GLY A 84 9.99 -15.84 -9.88
C GLY A 84 8.90 -14.80 -10.11
N LEU A 85 8.51 -14.09 -9.06
CA LEU A 85 7.44 -13.08 -9.10
C LEU A 85 7.99 -11.70 -8.77
N VAL A 86 7.73 -10.72 -9.64
CA VAL A 86 8.03 -9.31 -9.42
C VAL A 86 6.74 -8.53 -9.26
N GLY A 87 6.61 -7.78 -8.17
CA GLY A 87 5.51 -6.85 -7.92
C GLY A 87 6.00 -5.41 -7.96
N ALA A 88 5.40 -4.59 -8.81
CA ALA A 88 5.74 -3.17 -8.99
C ALA A 88 4.60 -2.28 -8.51
N ASN A 89 4.88 -1.37 -7.57
CA ASN A 89 3.91 -0.45 -6.99
C ASN A 89 4.14 0.98 -7.47
N GLY A 90 3.05 1.72 -7.73
CA GLY A 90 3.09 3.13 -8.13
C GLY A 90 2.14 4.02 -7.33
N GLY A 91 2.57 5.26 -7.06
CA GLY A 91 1.78 6.25 -6.31
C GLY A 91 1.58 5.87 -4.84
N ILE A 92 0.44 6.25 -4.27
CA ILE A 92 0.04 5.92 -2.89
C ILE A 92 -0.70 4.59 -2.90
N MET A 93 -0.03 3.53 -3.38
CA MET A 93 -0.63 2.23 -3.70
C MET A 93 -1.78 2.31 -4.72
N SER A 94 -1.72 3.31 -5.61
CA SER A 94 -2.75 3.57 -6.61
C SER A 94 -2.64 2.63 -7.83
N LYS A 95 -1.48 1.99 -8.02
CA LYS A 95 -1.20 1.07 -9.12
C LYS A 95 -0.36 -0.10 -8.64
N TYR A 96 -0.65 -1.28 -9.16
CA TYR A 96 0.17 -2.47 -8.92
C TYR A 96 0.25 -3.33 -10.19
N SER A 97 1.46 -3.62 -10.65
CA SER A 97 1.75 -4.48 -11.80
C SER A 97 2.56 -5.69 -11.37
N VAL A 98 2.30 -6.85 -11.99
CA VAL A 98 2.93 -8.11 -11.60
C VAL A 98 3.46 -8.81 -12.82
N GLY A 99 4.67 -9.37 -12.72
CA GLY A 99 5.26 -10.27 -13.71
C GLY A 99 5.66 -11.57 -13.05
N VAL A 100 5.39 -12.70 -13.72
CA VAL A 100 5.88 -14.03 -13.34
C VAL A 100 6.83 -14.51 -14.43
N TYR A 101 8.03 -14.93 -14.06
CA TYR A 101 9.12 -15.26 -14.96
C TYR A 101 9.57 -16.71 -14.74
N SER A 102 9.81 -17.44 -15.81
CA SER A 102 10.36 -18.81 -15.79
C SER A 102 11.07 -19.10 -17.11
N THR A 103 11.94 -20.11 -17.12
CA THR A 103 12.48 -20.70 -18.35
C THR A 103 11.51 -21.71 -18.99
N THR A 104 10.44 -22.11 -18.28
CA THR A 104 9.43 -23.03 -18.79
C THR A 104 8.67 -22.36 -19.94
N PRO A 105 8.71 -22.90 -21.16
CA PRO A 105 8.03 -22.28 -22.29
C PRO A 105 6.52 -22.44 -22.16
N LEU A 106 5.80 -21.36 -22.43
CA LEU A 106 4.34 -21.32 -22.50
C LEU A 106 3.93 -20.41 -23.66
N GLU A 107 2.79 -20.70 -24.28
CA GLU A 107 2.17 -19.75 -25.20
C GLU A 107 1.69 -18.51 -24.44
N TRP A 108 1.72 -17.35 -25.11
CA TRP A 108 1.18 -16.12 -24.54
C TRP A 108 -0.32 -16.27 -24.27
N LYS A 109 -0.73 -15.95 -23.04
CA LYS A 109 -2.13 -15.93 -22.64
C LYS A 109 -2.51 -14.50 -22.26
N PRO A 110 -3.59 -13.93 -22.83
CA PRO A 110 -4.07 -12.63 -22.39
C PRO A 110 -4.55 -12.71 -20.93
N ASP A 111 -4.23 -11.68 -20.16
CA ASP A 111 -4.77 -11.48 -18.81
C ASP A 111 -6.18 -10.86 -18.86
N ARG A 112 -6.81 -10.78 -17.69
CA ARG A 112 -8.15 -10.21 -17.50
C ARG A 112 -8.14 -8.85 -16.79
N SER A 113 -7.04 -8.11 -16.83
CA SER A 113 -6.89 -6.88 -16.04
C SER A 113 -7.98 -5.85 -16.32
N ALA A 114 -8.41 -5.67 -17.57
CA ALA A 114 -9.48 -4.73 -17.90
C ALA A 114 -10.83 -5.10 -17.26
N GLN A 115 -11.15 -6.40 -17.21
CA GLN A 115 -12.39 -6.90 -16.60
C GLN A 115 -12.33 -6.79 -15.07
N LEU A 116 -11.19 -7.15 -14.49
CA LEU A 116 -10.94 -7.03 -13.05
C LEU A 116 -10.92 -5.56 -12.60
N GLN A 117 -10.42 -4.65 -13.43
CA GLN A 117 -10.47 -3.21 -13.15
C GLN A 117 -11.92 -2.71 -13.14
N ALA A 118 -12.74 -3.10 -14.12
CA ALA A 118 -14.15 -2.73 -14.15
C ALA A 118 -14.93 -3.27 -12.93
N GLU A 119 -14.55 -4.43 -12.40
CA GLU A 119 -15.09 -4.97 -11.15
C GLU A 119 -14.74 -4.07 -9.96
N ILE A 120 -13.47 -3.67 -9.83
CA ILE A 120 -12.99 -2.76 -8.76
C ILE A 120 -13.68 -1.40 -8.86
N ASP A 121 -13.81 -0.85 -10.07
CA ASP A 121 -14.41 0.46 -10.31
C ASP A 121 -15.91 0.48 -9.94
N ALA A 122 -16.57 -0.68 -9.91
CA ALA A 122 -17.96 -0.82 -9.51
C ALA A 122 -18.16 -0.96 -8.00
N TRP A 123 -17.09 -1.06 -7.20
CA TRP A 123 -17.21 -1.16 -5.74
C TRP A 123 -17.70 0.17 -5.14
N PRO A 124 -18.46 0.12 -4.03
CA PRO A 124 -18.90 1.33 -3.34
C PRO A 124 -17.70 2.18 -2.90
N SER A 125 -17.74 3.49 -3.20
CA SER A 125 -16.80 4.45 -2.65
C SER A 125 -17.26 4.92 -1.27
N VAL A 126 -16.30 5.34 -0.44
CA VAL A 126 -16.60 5.95 0.85
C VAL A 126 -16.90 7.43 0.62
N ALA A 127 -18.06 7.91 1.13
CA ALA A 127 -18.42 9.31 1.07
C ALA A 127 -17.40 10.19 1.82
N VAL A 128 -17.13 11.39 1.29
CA VAL A 128 -16.18 12.35 1.85
C VAL A 128 -16.89 13.68 2.04
N THR A 129 -16.76 14.26 3.23
CA THR A 129 -17.23 15.61 3.54
C THR A 129 -16.04 16.57 3.52
N GLU A 130 -15.96 17.41 2.50
CA GLU A 130 -14.83 18.35 2.32
C GLU A 130 -14.84 19.50 3.34
N HIS A 131 -16.04 19.90 3.76
CA HIS A 131 -16.28 20.96 4.73
C HIS A 131 -16.94 20.43 6.02
N PRO A 132 -16.25 19.58 6.81
CA PRO A 132 -16.79 19.01 8.04
C PRO A 132 -16.95 20.06 9.15
N ASP A 133 -18.04 19.96 9.89
CA ASP A 133 -18.27 20.71 11.14
C ASP A 133 -18.97 19.80 12.15
N GLY A 134 -18.36 19.61 13.31
CA GLY A 134 -18.92 18.82 14.41
C GLY A 134 -17.99 17.74 14.95
N GLY A 135 -18.58 16.70 15.54
CA GLY A 135 -17.86 15.59 16.15
C GLY A 135 -17.54 14.46 15.17
N GLY A 136 -16.45 13.75 15.43
CA GLY A 136 -16.09 12.53 14.73
C GLY A 136 -15.08 11.68 15.52
N VAL A 137 -14.59 10.63 14.89
CA VAL A 137 -13.54 9.75 15.43
C VAL A 137 -12.36 9.64 14.48
N VAL A 138 -11.15 9.45 15.02
CA VAL A 138 -9.93 9.22 14.22
C VAL A 138 -9.98 7.82 13.58
N GLU A 139 -9.90 7.75 12.25
CA GLU A 139 -9.79 6.48 11.50
C GLU A 139 -8.32 6.14 11.21
N THR A 140 -7.51 7.12 10.85
CA THR A 140 -6.06 7.00 10.71
C THR A 140 -5.38 8.37 10.81
N TYR A 141 -4.07 8.37 11.01
CA TYR A 141 -3.32 9.59 11.22
C TYR A 141 -1.85 9.45 10.82
N THR A 142 -1.17 10.60 10.71
CA THR A 142 0.30 10.69 10.72
C THR A 142 0.72 12.01 11.37
N VAL A 143 1.97 12.12 11.78
CA VAL A 143 2.55 13.35 12.33
C VAL A 143 3.74 13.75 11.48
N ARG A 144 3.63 14.91 10.82
CA ARG A 144 4.75 15.51 10.09
C ARG A 144 5.64 16.27 11.06
N ARG A 145 6.96 16.09 10.93
CA ARG A 145 7.98 16.72 11.78
C ARG A 145 8.84 17.66 10.94
N ASP A 146 8.50 18.94 10.93
CA ASP A 146 9.20 19.96 10.13
C ASP A 146 9.97 20.92 11.06
N ASN A 147 11.31 20.84 11.10
CA ASN A 147 12.15 21.77 11.85
C ASN A 147 11.71 21.99 13.32
N GLY A 148 11.27 20.92 13.99
CA GLY A 148 10.78 20.97 15.38
C GLY A 148 9.30 21.29 15.52
N ARG A 149 8.59 21.69 14.46
CA ARG A 149 7.13 21.81 14.45
C ARG A 149 6.49 20.46 14.13
N LEU A 150 5.53 20.07 14.97
CA LEU A 150 4.71 18.87 14.76
C LEU A 150 3.36 19.30 14.20
N THR A 151 2.96 18.69 13.08
CA THR A 151 1.63 18.88 12.50
C THR A 151 0.98 17.51 12.33
N GLY A 152 -0.10 17.27 13.05
CA GLY A 152 -0.92 16.07 12.89
C GLY A 152 -1.77 16.16 11.64
N ILE A 153 -1.88 15.06 10.90
CA ILE A 153 -2.78 14.90 9.75
C ILE A 153 -3.70 13.73 10.09
N ILE A 154 -5.01 13.98 10.11
CA ILE A 154 -6.02 13.03 10.54
C ILE A 154 -6.99 12.79 9.40
N VAL A 155 -7.25 11.52 9.11
CA VAL A 155 -8.47 11.09 8.42
C VAL A 155 -9.41 10.58 9.49
N GLY A 156 -10.60 11.19 9.58
CA GLY A 156 -11.61 10.81 10.56
C GLY A 156 -12.95 10.47 9.93
N ARG A 157 -13.87 9.97 10.75
CA ARG A 157 -15.26 9.65 10.40
C ARG A 157 -16.18 10.58 11.17
N LEU A 158 -17.10 11.27 10.48
CA LEU A 158 -18.09 12.13 11.13
C LEU A 158 -19.13 11.30 11.89
N ASP A 159 -19.52 11.74 13.08
CA ASP A 159 -20.58 11.10 13.87
C ASP A 159 -21.95 11.15 13.16
N ALA A 160 -22.17 12.19 12.34
CA ALA A 160 -23.46 12.46 11.72
C ALA A 160 -23.85 11.42 10.65
N ASP A 161 -22.88 10.97 9.85
CA ASP A 161 -23.15 10.15 8.65
C ASP A 161 -22.04 9.14 8.32
N ASN A 162 -20.99 9.04 9.15
CA ASN A 162 -19.84 8.17 8.94
C ASN A 162 -19.04 8.45 7.65
N SER A 163 -19.24 9.62 7.03
CA SER A 163 -18.40 10.11 5.93
C SER A 163 -17.00 10.43 6.42
N ARG A 164 -16.00 10.27 5.53
CA ARG A 164 -14.61 10.60 5.82
C ARG A 164 -14.38 12.10 5.74
N PHE A 165 -13.48 12.60 6.57
CA PHE A 165 -12.92 13.94 6.45
C PHE A 165 -11.40 13.93 6.60
N LEU A 166 -10.73 14.97 6.08
CA LEU A 166 -9.31 15.22 6.29
C LEU A 166 -9.16 16.51 7.10
N ALA A 167 -8.32 16.50 8.12
CA ALA A 167 -8.01 17.67 8.93
C ALA A 167 -6.57 17.67 9.43
N THR A 168 -6.08 18.83 9.82
CA THR A 168 -4.78 18.97 10.47
C THR A 168 -4.93 19.47 11.90
N THR A 169 -3.93 19.22 12.75
CA THR A 169 -3.89 19.79 14.09
C THR A 169 -2.46 20.18 14.47
N GLU A 170 -2.33 21.26 15.24
CA GLU A 170 -1.12 21.65 15.95
C GLU A 170 -1.42 21.83 17.45
N ASP A 171 -2.60 21.35 17.89
CA ASP A 171 -3.00 21.38 19.29
C ASP A 171 -2.08 20.46 20.11
N THR A 172 -1.53 20.97 21.21
CA THR A 172 -0.50 20.25 21.99
C THR A 172 -1.02 18.94 22.58
N GLU A 173 -2.27 18.90 23.04
CA GLU A 173 -2.86 17.70 23.64
C GLU A 173 -3.09 16.63 22.57
N LEU A 174 -3.69 17.02 21.44
CA LEU A 174 -3.92 16.07 20.35
C LEU A 174 -2.59 15.61 19.73
N ILE A 175 -1.59 16.48 19.58
CA ILE A 175 -0.26 16.10 19.10
C ILE A 175 0.42 15.09 20.03
N ALA A 176 0.31 15.25 21.35
CA ALA A 176 0.84 14.30 22.31
C ALA A 176 0.16 12.94 22.16
N LEU A 177 -1.17 12.91 22.02
CA LEU A 177 -1.92 11.67 21.78
C LEU A 177 -1.51 10.99 20.46
N LEU A 178 -1.35 11.76 19.38
CA LEU A 178 -0.91 11.22 18.07
C LEU A 178 0.53 10.69 18.12
N THR A 179 1.39 11.24 18.97
CA THR A 179 2.82 10.89 19.01
C THR A 179 3.12 9.76 19.98
N ASP A 180 2.53 9.80 21.17
CA ASP A 180 2.91 8.98 22.31
C ASP A 180 1.79 8.05 22.80
N GLY A 181 0.58 8.16 22.23
CA GLY A 181 -0.59 7.35 22.59
C GLY A 181 -1.14 6.52 21.42
N ASP A 182 -2.38 6.03 21.60
CA ASP A 182 -3.17 5.37 20.56
C ASP A 182 -4.41 6.22 20.23
N PRO A 183 -4.35 7.03 19.16
CA PRO A 183 -5.45 7.92 18.79
C PRO A 183 -6.56 7.19 18.03
N LEU A 184 -6.40 5.93 17.63
CA LEU A 184 -7.38 5.27 16.77
C LEU A 184 -8.73 5.12 17.49
N GLY A 185 -9.81 5.54 16.83
CA GLY A 185 -11.15 5.54 17.40
C GLY A 185 -11.40 6.62 18.46
N GLN A 186 -10.41 7.45 18.80
CA GLN A 186 -10.59 8.52 19.77
C GLN A 186 -11.49 9.63 19.20
N PRO A 187 -12.38 10.20 20.04
CA PRO A 187 -13.26 11.28 19.62
C PRO A 187 -12.47 12.57 19.38
N VAL A 188 -12.86 13.31 18.34
CA VAL A 188 -12.31 14.62 17.99
C VAL A 188 -13.44 15.55 17.57
N SER A 189 -13.20 16.85 17.69
CA SER A 189 -14.03 17.87 17.06
C SER A 189 -13.30 18.39 15.82
N VAL A 190 -14.00 18.51 14.70
CA VAL A 190 -13.47 19.04 13.44
C VAL A 190 -14.26 20.27 13.00
N ARG A 191 -13.54 21.26 12.48
CA ARG A 191 -14.14 22.47 11.91
C ARG A 191 -13.44 22.89 10.62
N SER A 192 -14.21 23.31 9.63
CA SER A 192 -13.71 23.88 8.39
C SER A 192 -13.36 25.36 8.47
N PHE A 193 -12.29 25.71 7.77
CA PHE A 193 -11.82 27.07 7.54
C PHE A 193 -11.34 27.21 6.08
N ASP A 194 -11.21 28.44 5.58
CA ASP A 194 -10.74 28.73 4.21
C ASP A 194 -9.33 28.19 3.90
N TYR A 195 -8.54 27.94 4.94
CA TYR A 195 -7.17 27.41 4.86
C TYR A 195 -7.07 25.93 5.27
N GLY A 196 -8.21 25.22 5.30
CA GLY A 196 -8.32 23.79 5.57
C GLY A 196 -8.92 23.46 6.94
N ASN A 197 -9.31 22.21 7.12
CA ASN A 197 -10.00 21.74 8.32
C ASN A 197 -9.03 21.61 9.51
N ARG A 198 -9.53 21.86 10.73
CA ARG A 198 -8.77 21.70 11.97
C ARG A 198 -9.46 20.72 12.91
N CYS A 199 -8.66 19.82 13.49
CA CYS A 199 -9.09 18.92 14.56
C CYS A 199 -8.62 19.43 15.93
N LEU A 200 -9.50 19.27 16.91
CA LEU A 200 -9.26 19.54 18.32
C LEU A 200 -9.68 18.31 19.15
N PRO A 201 -9.10 18.14 20.35
CA PRO A 201 -9.64 17.21 21.34
C PRO A 201 -11.13 17.45 21.59
N ARG A 202 -11.85 16.39 21.96
CA ARG A 202 -13.27 16.47 22.31
C ARG A 202 -13.51 15.97 23.73
#